data_AF-A0A7X9ACJ7-F1
#
_entry.id   AF-A0A7X9ACJ7-F1
#
_cell.length_a   1.000
_cell.length_b   1.000
_cell.length_c   1.000
_cell.angle_alpha   90.00
_cell.angle_beta   90.00
_cell.angle_gamma   90.00
#
_symmetry.space_group_name_H-M   'P 1'
#
loop_
_entity.id
_entity.type
_entity.pdbx_description
1 polymer ?
#
loop_
_entity_poly.entity_id
_entity_poly.type
_entity_poly.pdbx_seq_one_letter_code
_entity_poly.pdbx_strand_id
1 'polypeptide(L)'
;MEREITKEQPLLDRRGRIIEEGWARQPLWRYERKAVKGGPLRIKEWEYWAIVNQAQGYALTATVSDLGYAALLALSYTDLKRREVAQTDAIAIMPLGKMGLAPSSSEESQVSWSNKELRIALFNKKDHVHLMVGCPSLVLPDGTVGLDFDVTFTRPSDAESLNIATSWEEQRKAFYLNEKANCYSVAGTVRRGM
;
A
#
# COMPACT_ATOMS: atom_id res chain seq x y z
N MET A 1 20.08 -8.21 -18.07
CA MET A 1 19.54 -9.58 -18.00
C MET A 1 18.81 -9.66 -16.67
N GLU A 2 17.49 -9.79 -16.69
CA GLU A 2 16.67 -9.79 -15.48
C GLU A 2 16.86 -11.10 -14.72
N ARG A 3 17.13 -11.02 -13.42
CA ARG A 3 17.46 -12.17 -12.57
C ARG A 3 16.29 -12.47 -11.65
N GLU A 4 15.80 -13.71 -11.70
CA GLU A 4 14.79 -14.19 -10.77
C GLU A 4 15.45 -14.64 -9.46
N ILE A 5 14.95 -14.11 -8.35
CA ILE A 5 15.31 -14.53 -7.01
C ILE A 5 14.37 -15.67 -6.60
N THR A 6 14.96 -16.75 -6.10
CA THR A 6 14.24 -17.98 -5.72
C THR A 6 14.49 -18.38 -4.27
N LYS A 7 15.33 -17.64 -3.54
CA LYS A 7 15.69 -17.90 -2.15
C LYS A 7 15.47 -16.66 -1.30
N GLU A 8 14.93 -16.88 -0.10
CA GLU A 8 14.77 -15.82 0.88
C GLU A 8 16.13 -15.31 1.37
N GLN A 9 16.29 -13.99 1.41
CA GLN A 9 17.54 -13.32 1.78
C GLN A 9 17.30 -11.94 2.40
N PRO A 10 18.24 -11.39 3.19
CA PRO A 10 18.18 -9.99 3.57
C PRO A 10 18.17 -9.09 2.34
N LEU A 11 17.44 -7.97 2.39
CA LEU A 11 17.48 -6.98 1.30
C LEU A 11 18.87 -6.35 1.18
N LEU A 12 19.44 -5.93 2.32
CA LEU A 12 20.64 -5.10 2.35
C LEU A 12 21.83 -5.82 3.01
N ASP A 13 23.02 -5.60 2.47
CA ASP A 13 24.29 -5.97 3.09
C ASP A 13 24.66 -5.03 4.27
N ARG A 14 25.77 -5.33 4.96
CA ARG A 14 26.26 -4.50 6.07
C ARG A 14 26.61 -3.06 5.66
N ARG A 15 26.87 -2.82 4.37
CA ARG A 15 27.19 -1.51 3.80
C ARG A 15 25.92 -0.73 3.38
N GLY A 16 24.74 -1.33 3.49
CA GLY A 16 23.45 -0.74 3.12
C GLY A 16 23.17 -0.77 1.62
N ARG A 17 23.72 -1.75 0.89
CA ARG A 17 23.49 -1.97 -0.55
C ARG A 17 22.65 -3.22 -0.75
N ILE A 18 21.85 -3.28 -1.81
CA ILE A 18 21.11 -4.50 -2.14
C ILE A 18 22.10 -5.68 -2.32
N ILE A 19 21.82 -6.81 -1.69
CA ILE A 19 22.63 -8.04 -1.82
C ILE A 19 22.57 -8.57 -3.25
N GLU A 20 21.35 -8.66 -3.78
CA GLU A 20 21.06 -9.20 -5.10
C GLU A 20 19.86 -8.48 -5.70
N GLU A 21 20.08 -7.77 -6.82
CA GLU A 21 19.04 -7.09 -7.57
C GLU A 21 18.34 -8.05 -8.51
N GLY A 22 17.04 -7.84 -8.74
CA GLY A 22 16.25 -8.73 -9.58
C GLY A 22 14.76 -8.62 -9.33
N TRP A 23 14.04 -9.67 -9.70
CA TRP A 23 12.61 -9.83 -9.45
C TRP A 23 12.30 -11.17 -8.77
N ALA A 24 11.15 -11.31 -8.13
CA ALA A 24 10.70 -12.56 -7.51
C ALA A 24 9.17 -12.72 -7.57
N ARG A 25 8.70 -13.96 -7.48
CA ARG A 25 7.26 -14.34 -7.44
C ARG A 25 6.64 -14.25 -6.05
N GLN A 26 7.47 -14.03 -5.04
CA GLN A 26 7.13 -13.95 -3.63
C GLN A 26 8.04 -12.90 -2.96
N PRO A 27 7.64 -12.34 -1.80
CA PRO A 27 8.46 -11.37 -1.07
C PRO A 27 9.68 -12.05 -0.42
N LEU A 28 10.72 -12.31 -1.21
CA LEU A 28 11.92 -13.04 -0.79
C LEU A 28 13.03 -12.14 -0.20
N TRP A 29 12.90 -10.82 -0.33
CA TRP A 29 13.82 -9.89 0.34
C TRP A 29 13.27 -9.50 1.71
N ARG A 30 13.97 -9.89 2.78
CA ARG A 30 13.71 -9.43 4.14
C ARG A 30 14.20 -7.99 4.29
N TYR A 31 13.26 -7.05 4.22
CA TYR A 31 13.52 -5.64 4.44
C TYR A 31 13.47 -5.29 5.93
N GLU A 32 14.47 -4.54 6.38
CA GLU A 32 14.52 -4.03 7.75
C GLU A 32 14.89 -2.55 7.73
N ARG A 33 14.03 -1.67 8.28
CA ARG A 33 14.27 -0.22 8.38
C ARG A 33 15.65 0.13 8.97
N LYS A 34 16.08 -0.61 10.00
CA LYS A 34 17.37 -0.41 10.68
C LYS A 34 18.60 -0.70 9.80
N ALA A 35 18.45 -1.45 8.71
CA ALA A 35 19.53 -1.73 7.77
C ALA A 35 19.80 -0.56 6.81
N VAL A 36 18.83 0.35 6.64
CA VAL A 36 18.92 1.51 5.74
C VAL A 36 19.87 2.58 6.30
N LYS A 37 20.86 2.99 5.50
CA LYS A 37 21.91 3.95 5.93
C LYS A 37 21.57 5.43 5.69
N GLY A 38 20.43 5.74 5.06
CA GLY A 38 20.01 7.10 4.73
C GLY A 38 19.39 7.90 5.88
N GLY A 39 19.11 7.25 7.02
CA GLY A 39 18.40 7.86 8.15
C GLY A 39 16.87 7.90 7.98
N PRO A 40 16.11 8.16 9.07
CA PRO A 40 14.66 7.95 9.12
C PRO A 40 13.87 8.85 8.17
N LEU A 41 14.36 10.06 7.87
CA LEU A 41 13.67 11.00 6.96
C LEU A 41 13.78 10.60 5.48
N ARG A 42 14.69 9.68 5.15
CA ARG A 42 14.94 9.20 3.77
C ARG A 42 14.21 7.89 3.47
N ILE A 43 13.63 7.23 4.48
CA ILE A 43 12.84 6.01 4.28
C ILE A 43 11.44 6.42 3.84
N LYS A 44 10.97 5.82 2.75
CA LYS A 44 9.63 6.00 2.18
C LYS A 44 8.99 4.63 2.05
N GLU A 45 7.87 4.45 2.71
CA GLU A 45 7.10 3.21 2.72
C GLU A 45 5.64 3.56 2.42
N TRP A 46 4.95 2.71 1.67
CA TRP A 46 3.53 2.90 1.43
C TRP A 46 2.86 1.59 1.03
N GLU A 47 1.57 1.53 1.31
CA GLU A 47 0.65 0.56 0.77
C GLU A 47 -0.39 1.28 -0.09
N TYR A 48 -0.75 0.63 -1.20
CA TYR A 48 -1.77 1.09 -2.12
C TYR A 48 -2.72 -0.06 -2.45
N TRP A 49 -4.00 0.17 -2.23
CA TRP A 49 -5.07 -0.79 -2.48
C TRP A 49 -5.98 -0.25 -3.55
N ALA A 50 -6.27 -1.05 -4.57
CA ALA A 50 -7.20 -0.73 -5.64
C ALA A 50 -8.26 -1.81 -5.78
N ILE A 51 -9.52 -1.39 -5.86
CA ILE A 51 -10.67 -2.27 -6.06
C ILE A 51 -11.36 -1.78 -7.32
N VAL A 52 -11.50 -2.64 -8.32
CA VAL A 52 -12.18 -2.30 -9.57
C VAL A 52 -13.43 -3.16 -9.68
N ASN A 53 -14.60 -2.53 -9.59
CA ASN A 53 -15.88 -3.20 -9.79
C ASN A 53 -16.42 -2.84 -11.18
N GLN A 54 -16.01 -3.61 -12.19
CA GLN A 54 -16.45 -3.37 -13.58
C GLN A 54 -17.96 -3.54 -13.77
N ALA A 55 -18.58 -4.50 -13.09
CA ALA A 55 -20.01 -4.75 -13.20
C ALA A 55 -20.85 -3.54 -12.75
N GLN A 56 -20.42 -2.87 -11.67
CA GLN A 56 -21.09 -1.66 -11.18
C GLN A 56 -20.57 -0.37 -11.84
N GLY A 57 -19.38 -0.42 -12.44
CA GLY A 57 -18.78 0.70 -13.16
C GLY A 57 -18.09 1.71 -12.26
N TYR A 58 -17.41 1.25 -11.20
CA TYR A 58 -16.60 2.13 -10.34
C TYR A 58 -15.28 1.49 -9.92
N ALA A 59 -14.34 2.32 -9.48
CA ALA A 59 -13.13 1.89 -8.79
C ALA A 59 -12.92 2.66 -7.48
N LEU A 60 -12.29 2.01 -6.51
CA LEU A 60 -11.91 2.59 -5.22
C LEU A 60 -10.40 2.47 -5.05
N THR A 61 -9.79 3.46 -4.41
CA THR A 61 -8.40 3.35 -3.97
C THR A 61 -8.24 3.81 -2.53
N ALA A 62 -7.26 3.23 -1.85
CA ALA A 62 -6.79 3.67 -0.54
C ALA A 62 -5.25 3.65 -0.53
N THR A 63 -4.66 4.71 0.00
CA THR A 63 -3.21 4.81 0.19
C THR A 63 -2.91 5.11 1.64
N VAL A 64 -1.92 4.42 2.20
CA VAL A 64 -1.29 4.75 3.47
C VAL A 64 0.20 4.82 3.23
N SER A 65 0.85 5.91 3.62
CA SER A 65 2.30 6.06 3.48
C SER A 65 2.97 6.56 4.75
N ASP A 66 4.22 6.18 4.93
CA ASP A 66 5.16 6.78 5.86
C ASP A 66 6.38 7.28 5.07
N LEU A 67 6.45 8.60 4.90
CA LEU A 67 7.54 9.27 4.20
C LEU A 67 8.60 9.79 5.17
N GLY A 68 8.63 9.30 6.41
CA GLY A 68 9.52 9.76 7.48
C GLY A 68 9.10 11.11 8.07
N TYR A 69 9.09 12.17 7.27
CA TYR A 69 8.71 13.52 7.71
C TYR A 69 7.20 13.81 7.60
N ALA A 70 6.48 13.02 6.81
CA ALA A 70 5.04 13.11 6.63
C ALA A 70 4.47 11.71 6.38
N ALA A 71 3.22 11.48 6.76
CA ALA A 71 2.40 10.40 6.22
C ALA A 71 1.39 11.03 5.27
N LEU A 72 1.25 10.48 4.07
CA LEU A 72 0.14 10.80 3.17
C LEU A 72 -0.86 9.64 3.20
N LEU A 73 -2.11 9.99 3.43
CA LEU A 73 -3.23 9.06 3.45
C LEU A 73 -4.24 9.56 2.45
N ALA A 74 -4.72 8.69 1.57
CA ALA A 74 -5.61 9.11 0.49
C ALA A 74 -6.68 8.06 0.24
N LEU A 75 -7.84 8.52 -0.22
CA LEU A 75 -8.85 7.67 -0.81
C LEU A 75 -9.39 8.29 -2.10
N SER A 76 -9.83 7.46 -3.03
CA SER A 76 -10.51 7.93 -4.23
C SER A 76 -11.68 7.04 -4.62
N TYR A 77 -12.70 7.65 -5.21
CA TYR A 77 -13.77 6.99 -5.96
C TYR A 77 -13.71 7.42 -7.41
N THR A 78 -13.61 6.46 -8.34
CA THR A 78 -13.68 6.72 -9.78
C THR A 78 -15.00 6.17 -10.31
N ASP A 79 -15.82 7.03 -10.91
CA ASP A 79 -17.00 6.63 -11.70
C ASP A 79 -16.53 6.31 -13.12
N LEU A 80 -16.49 5.03 -13.48
CA LEU A 80 -16.01 4.58 -14.79
C LEU A 80 -17.00 4.92 -15.92
N LYS A 81 -18.28 5.15 -15.59
CA LYS A 81 -19.33 5.52 -16.55
C LYS A 81 -19.25 7.00 -16.88
N ARG A 82 -19.14 7.85 -15.85
CA ARG A 82 -18.97 9.31 -16.00
C ARG A 82 -17.56 9.74 -16.39
N ARG A 83 -16.55 8.89 -16.12
CA ARG A 83 -15.12 9.19 -16.31
C ARG A 83 -14.65 10.33 -15.41
N GLU A 84 -15.15 10.34 -14.19
CA GLU A 84 -14.88 11.37 -13.19
C GLU A 84 -14.35 10.72 -11.91
N VAL A 85 -13.55 11.48 -11.16
CA VAL A 85 -12.92 11.03 -9.92
C VAL A 85 -13.24 12.01 -8.79
N ALA A 86 -13.57 11.45 -7.62
CA ALA A 86 -13.59 12.16 -6.36
C ALA A 86 -12.45 11.62 -5.50
N GLN A 87 -11.60 12.49 -4.98
CA GLN A 87 -10.44 12.13 -4.17
C GLN A 87 -10.33 13.07 -2.98
N THR A 88 -9.84 12.55 -1.85
CA THR A 88 -9.36 13.35 -0.74
C THR A 88 -8.08 12.75 -0.19
N ASP A 89 -7.29 13.58 0.46
CA ASP A 89 -6.07 13.18 1.14
C ASP A 89 -5.91 13.91 2.46
N ALA A 90 -5.06 13.35 3.32
CA ALA A 90 -4.69 13.95 4.57
C ALA A 90 -3.23 13.65 4.91
N ILE A 91 -2.64 14.57 5.69
CA ILE A 91 -1.25 14.49 6.08
C ILE A 91 -1.15 14.31 7.60
N ALA A 92 -0.35 13.34 8.03
CA ALA A 92 0.16 13.29 9.40
C ALA A 92 1.61 13.78 9.44
N ILE A 93 1.97 14.54 10.47
CA ILE A 93 3.30 15.14 10.59
C ILE A 93 4.25 14.18 11.32
N MET A 94 5.45 13.99 10.77
CA MET A 94 6.56 13.27 11.41
C MET A 94 6.20 11.87 11.93
N PRO A 95 5.64 10.97 11.09
CA PRO A 95 5.29 9.62 11.52
C PRO A 95 6.53 8.77 11.86
N LEU A 96 7.68 9.02 11.20
CA LEU A 96 8.98 8.39 11.51
C LEU A 96 8.98 6.85 11.57
N GLY A 97 8.16 6.19 10.75
CA GLY A 97 7.99 4.73 10.74
C GLY A 97 6.90 4.20 11.66
N LYS A 98 6.05 5.07 12.21
CA LYS A 98 5.02 4.70 13.19
C LYS A 98 3.64 4.47 12.58
N MET A 99 3.51 4.50 11.24
CA MET A 99 2.24 4.21 10.58
C MET A 99 1.82 2.74 10.68
N GLY A 100 2.71 1.82 11.07
CA GLY A 100 2.38 0.40 11.24
C GLY A 100 2.40 -0.41 9.93
N LEU A 101 3.08 0.09 8.90
CA LEU A 101 3.27 -0.61 7.62
C LEU A 101 4.22 -1.81 7.81
N ALA A 102 3.90 -2.94 7.19
CA ALA A 102 4.76 -4.12 7.18
C ALA A 102 5.84 -4.04 6.10
N PRO A 103 6.97 -4.74 6.28
CA PRO A 103 8.00 -4.87 5.25
C PRO A 103 7.53 -5.63 3.99
N SER A 104 6.54 -6.52 4.12
CA SER A 104 5.94 -7.27 3.00
C SER A 104 4.50 -7.69 3.31
N SER A 105 3.75 -8.09 2.28
CA SER A 105 2.39 -8.60 2.43
C SER A 105 2.30 -9.89 3.27
N SER A 106 3.41 -10.64 3.38
CA SER A 106 3.48 -11.89 4.13
C SER A 106 3.54 -11.71 5.65
N GLU A 107 3.81 -10.49 6.12
CA GLU A 107 3.91 -10.16 7.55
C GLU A 107 2.63 -9.51 8.06
N GLU A 108 2.14 -9.94 9.22
CA GLU A 108 0.97 -9.32 9.82
C GLU A 108 1.25 -7.86 10.19
N SER A 109 0.28 -7.00 9.92
CA SER A 109 0.39 -5.56 10.19
C SER A 109 -0.95 -4.97 10.54
N GLN A 110 -0.90 -3.81 11.17
CA GLN A 110 -2.08 -3.03 11.49
C GLN A 110 -1.78 -1.56 11.31
N VAL A 111 -2.61 -0.90 10.52
CA VAL A 111 -2.67 0.56 10.39
C VAL A 111 -4.00 1.01 10.97
N SER A 112 -3.98 2.05 11.79
CA SER A 112 -5.19 2.77 12.19
C SER A 112 -4.89 4.26 12.26
N TRP A 113 -5.61 5.03 11.46
CA TRP A 113 -5.45 6.47 11.41
C TRP A 113 -6.80 7.14 11.14
N SER A 114 -7.05 8.28 11.78
CA SER A 114 -8.22 9.10 11.48
C SER A 114 -7.98 10.56 11.80
N ASN A 115 -8.70 11.42 11.08
CA ASN A 115 -8.97 12.80 11.45
C ASN A 115 -10.46 13.11 11.20
N LYS A 116 -10.82 14.40 11.22
CA LYS A 116 -12.20 14.86 10.96
C LYS A 116 -12.73 14.57 9.54
N GLU A 117 -11.86 14.33 8.58
CA GLU A 117 -12.19 14.23 7.15
C GLU A 117 -12.02 12.80 6.60
N LEU A 118 -10.99 12.08 7.07
CA LEU A 118 -10.57 10.79 6.54
C LEU A 118 -10.30 9.82 7.68
N ARG A 119 -10.79 8.59 7.54
CA ARG A 119 -10.45 7.44 8.40
C ARG A 119 -9.95 6.29 7.53
N ILE A 120 -8.86 5.66 7.95
CA ILE A 120 -8.31 4.45 7.34
C ILE A 120 -7.89 3.49 8.45
N ALA A 121 -8.39 2.26 8.37
CA ALA A 121 -7.87 1.14 9.14
C ALA A 121 -7.58 -0.02 8.19
N LEU A 122 -6.43 -0.66 8.40
CA LEU A 122 -6.00 -1.83 7.65
C LEU A 122 -5.49 -2.87 8.63
N PHE A 123 -5.92 -4.12 8.45
CA PHE A 123 -5.47 -5.26 9.21
C PHE A 123 -4.98 -6.32 8.22
N ASN A 124 -3.67 -6.48 8.13
CA ASN A 124 -3.05 -7.53 7.31
C ASN A 124 -2.91 -8.80 8.14
N LYS A 125 -3.56 -9.88 7.71
CA LYS A 125 -3.49 -11.22 8.29
C LYS A 125 -3.07 -12.21 7.21
N LYS A 126 -2.45 -13.33 7.59
CA LYS A 126 -1.80 -14.30 6.68
C LYS A 126 -2.52 -14.55 5.35
N ASP A 127 -3.84 -14.73 5.37
CA ASP A 127 -4.67 -15.12 4.23
C ASP A 127 -5.64 -14.02 3.77
N HIS A 128 -5.71 -12.89 4.47
CA HIS A 128 -6.63 -11.80 4.12
C HIS A 128 -6.20 -10.43 4.62
N VAL A 129 -6.69 -9.38 3.97
CA VAL A 129 -6.55 -7.99 4.43
C VAL A 129 -7.93 -7.41 4.63
N HIS A 130 -8.20 -6.91 5.84
CA HIS A 130 -9.41 -6.14 6.11
C HIS A 130 -9.09 -4.66 6.01
N LEU A 131 -9.82 -3.94 5.15
CA LEU A 131 -9.62 -2.53 4.85
C LEU A 131 -10.92 -1.77 5.10
N MET A 132 -10.86 -0.79 5.99
CA MET A 132 -11.96 0.11 6.33
C MET A 132 -11.53 1.54 6.05
N VAL A 133 -12.28 2.23 5.20
CA VAL A 133 -11.95 3.58 4.76
C VAL A 133 -13.21 4.41 4.69
N GLY A 134 -13.13 5.66 5.16
CA GLY A 134 -14.28 6.56 5.15
C GLY A 134 -13.92 8.03 5.02
N CYS A 135 -14.74 8.75 4.27
CA CYS A 135 -14.78 10.21 4.24
C CYS A 135 -16.24 10.68 4.10
N PRO A 136 -16.85 11.20 5.18
CA PRO A 136 -18.26 11.61 5.17
C PRO A 136 -18.51 12.88 4.36
N SER A 137 -17.48 13.67 4.07
CA SER A 137 -17.59 14.95 3.35
C SER A 137 -17.22 14.87 1.87
N LEU A 138 -16.81 13.70 1.36
CA LEU A 138 -16.40 13.57 -0.04
C LEU A 138 -17.60 13.74 -0.98
N VAL A 139 -17.54 14.72 -1.87
CA VAL A 139 -18.53 14.90 -2.94
C VAL A 139 -18.18 13.97 -4.10
N LEU A 140 -19.05 13.02 -4.40
CA LEU A 140 -18.90 12.06 -5.49
C LEU A 140 -19.30 12.65 -6.85
N PRO A 141 -18.92 12.01 -7.98
CA PRO A 141 -19.24 12.48 -9.33
C PRO A 141 -20.73 12.76 -9.60
N ASP A 142 -21.64 12.02 -8.95
CA ASP A 142 -23.09 12.25 -9.10
C ASP A 142 -23.69 13.22 -8.08
N GLY A 143 -22.85 13.93 -7.33
CA GLY A 143 -23.26 14.89 -6.31
C GLY A 143 -23.58 14.27 -4.94
N THR A 144 -23.57 12.94 -4.81
CA THR A 144 -23.74 12.26 -3.52
C THR A 144 -22.60 12.66 -2.57
N VAL A 145 -22.89 12.92 -1.29
CA VAL A 145 -21.88 13.30 -0.30
C VAL A 145 -21.65 12.18 0.69
N GLY A 146 -20.40 11.74 0.80
CA GLY A 146 -19.95 10.69 1.70
C GLY A 146 -19.59 9.40 0.96
N LEU A 147 -18.46 8.81 1.38
CA LEU A 147 -18.00 7.52 0.91
C LEU A 147 -17.44 6.71 2.08
N ASP A 148 -17.91 5.48 2.23
CA ASP A 148 -17.34 4.49 3.12
C ASP A 148 -17.20 3.15 2.40
N PHE A 149 -16.10 2.45 2.63
CA PHE A 149 -15.98 1.06 2.25
C PHE A 149 -15.31 0.24 3.34
N ASP A 150 -15.90 -0.93 3.58
CA ASP A 150 -15.48 -1.92 4.56
C ASP A 150 -15.40 -3.24 3.80
N VAL A 151 -14.18 -3.68 3.50
CA VAL A 151 -13.92 -4.78 2.57
C VAL A 151 -12.80 -5.67 3.06
N THR A 152 -12.92 -6.95 2.74
CA THR A 152 -11.90 -7.97 2.97
C THR A 152 -11.38 -8.46 1.64
N PHE A 153 -10.08 -8.36 1.44
CA PHE A 153 -9.33 -8.99 0.37
C PHE A 153 -8.92 -10.38 0.82
N THR A 154 -9.30 -11.42 0.09
CA THR A 154 -8.84 -12.79 0.35
C THR A 154 -7.68 -13.11 -0.57
N ARG A 155 -6.60 -13.63 0.02
CA ARG A 155 -5.39 -14.05 -0.69
C ARG A 155 -5.49 -15.53 -1.04
N PRO A 156 -5.51 -15.88 -2.33
CA PRO A 156 -5.41 -17.28 -2.75
C PRO A 156 -4.13 -17.93 -2.20
N SER A 157 -4.20 -19.22 -1.87
CA SER A 157 -3.05 -19.97 -1.33
C SER A 157 -1.90 -20.10 -2.32
N ASP A 158 -2.20 -20.00 -3.62
CA ASP A 158 -1.27 -20.04 -4.75
C ASP A 158 -0.97 -18.65 -5.33
N ALA A 159 -1.36 -17.58 -4.63
CA ALA A 159 -1.14 -16.23 -5.10
C ALA A 159 0.36 -15.92 -5.21
N GLU A 160 0.76 -15.47 -6.40
CA GLU A 160 2.07 -14.87 -6.63
C GLU A 160 1.99 -13.35 -6.54
N SER A 161 3.11 -12.72 -6.20
CA SER A 161 3.28 -11.27 -6.30
C SER A 161 4.52 -10.96 -7.15
N LEU A 162 4.47 -9.88 -7.93
CA LEU A 162 5.65 -9.37 -8.59
C LEU A 162 6.44 -8.52 -7.60
N ASN A 163 7.64 -8.98 -7.26
CA ASN A 163 8.52 -8.29 -6.35
C ASN A 163 9.75 -7.82 -7.11
N ILE A 164 10.20 -6.57 -6.93
CA ILE A 164 11.36 -6.01 -7.63
C ILE A 164 12.24 -5.28 -6.63
N ALA A 165 13.54 -5.60 -6.63
CA ALA A 165 14.57 -4.88 -5.87
C ALA A 165 15.66 -4.35 -6.81
N THR A 166 15.88 -3.04 -6.79
CA THR A 166 16.89 -2.37 -7.62
C THR A 166 17.48 -1.14 -6.92
N SER A 167 18.68 -0.70 -7.31
CA SER A 167 19.34 0.51 -6.79
C SER A 167 19.81 1.43 -7.90
N TRP A 168 19.97 2.71 -7.57
CA TRP A 168 20.48 3.72 -8.50
C TRP A 168 21.99 3.53 -8.72
N GLU A 169 22.43 3.57 -9.98
CA GLU A 169 23.83 3.33 -10.38
C GLU A 169 24.79 4.28 -9.67
N GLU A 170 24.45 5.57 -9.63
CA GLU A 170 25.24 6.64 -9.03
C GLU A 170 25.16 6.64 -7.50
N GLN A 171 24.15 5.98 -6.92
CA GLN A 171 23.92 5.93 -5.48
C GLN A 171 23.41 4.56 -5.02
N ARG A 172 24.30 3.55 -5.03
CA ARG A 172 24.01 2.15 -4.68
C ARG A 172 23.40 1.88 -3.29
N LYS A 173 23.29 2.89 -2.42
CA LYS A 173 22.60 2.82 -1.11
C LYS A 173 21.15 3.32 -1.15
N ALA A 174 20.79 4.04 -2.20
CA ALA A 174 19.40 4.32 -2.49
C ALA A 174 18.87 3.10 -3.26
N PHE A 175 17.72 2.59 -2.86
CA PHE A 175 17.07 1.46 -3.51
C PHE A 175 15.57 1.63 -3.61
N TYR A 176 14.98 0.84 -4.50
CA TYR A 176 13.55 0.64 -4.62
C TYR A 176 13.26 -0.85 -4.41
N LEU A 177 12.38 -1.14 -3.46
CA LEU A 177 11.77 -2.44 -3.23
C LEU A 177 10.26 -2.27 -3.42
N ASN A 178 9.66 -3.13 -4.22
CA ASN A 178 8.22 -3.15 -4.42
C ASN A 178 7.71 -4.58 -4.36
N GLU A 179 6.51 -4.72 -3.82
CA GLU A 179 5.66 -5.89 -3.99
C GLU A 179 4.37 -5.45 -4.70
N LYS A 180 3.96 -6.19 -5.75
CA LYS A 180 2.70 -5.97 -6.45
C LYS A 180 1.95 -7.29 -6.55
N ALA A 181 0.95 -7.44 -5.70
CA ALA A 181 -0.03 -8.51 -5.80
C ALA A 181 -1.25 -8.01 -6.61
N ASN A 182 -1.84 -8.90 -7.43
CA ASN A 182 -3.06 -8.61 -8.18
C ASN A 182 -4.08 -9.73 -7.96
N CYS A 183 -5.33 -9.47 -8.36
CA CYS A 183 -6.38 -10.50 -8.46
C CYS A 183 -6.81 -11.13 -7.11
N TYR A 184 -6.65 -10.43 -5.99
CA TYR A 184 -7.32 -10.81 -4.75
C TYR A 184 -8.84 -10.69 -4.92
N SER A 185 -9.57 -11.68 -4.40
CA SER A 185 -11.03 -11.58 -4.33
C SER A 185 -11.40 -10.60 -3.21
N VAL A 186 -12.43 -9.79 -3.45
CA VAL A 186 -12.85 -8.75 -2.52
C VAL A 186 -14.32 -8.93 -2.20
N ALA A 187 -14.64 -8.96 -0.91
CA ALA A 187 -16.02 -9.00 -0.41
C ALA A 187 -16.20 -7.90 0.64
N GLY A 188 -17.41 -7.35 0.74
CA GLY A 188 -17.72 -6.31 1.72
C GLY A 188 -18.75 -5.32 1.23
N THR A 189 -18.72 -4.12 1.80
CA THR A 189 -19.70 -3.07 1.53
C THR A 189 -19.04 -1.79 1.04
N VAL A 190 -19.73 -1.12 0.12
CA VAL A 190 -19.40 0.23 -0.32
C VAL A 190 -20.67 1.06 -0.14
N ARG A 191 -20.59 2.09 0.69
CA ARG A 191 -21.69 3.00 0.99
C ARG A 191 -21.36 4.37 0.40
N ARG A 192 -22.33 4.92 -0.32
CA ARG A 192 -22.29 6.24 -0.94
C ARG A 192 -23.44 7.02 -0.33
N GLY A 193 -23.17 8.18 0.26
CA GLY A 193 -24.16 8.88 1.09
C GLY A 193 -24.15 8.43 2.55
N MET A 194 -24.66 9.31 3.42
CA MET A 194 -25.11 8.96 4.78
C MET A 194 -26.56 8.48 4.76
#